data_AF-A0A0F6YG50-F1
#
_entry.id   AF-A0A0F6YG50-F1
#
_cell.length_a   1.000
_cell.length_b   1.000
_cell.length_c   1.000
_cell.angle_alpha   90.00
_cell.angle_beta   90.00
_cell.angle_gamma   90.00
#
_symmetry.space_group_name_H-M   'P 1'
#
loop_
_entity.id
_entity.type
_entity.pdbx_description
1 polymer ?
#
loop_
_entity_poly.entity_id
_entity_poly.type
_entity_poly.pdbx_seq_one_letter_code
_entity_poly.pdbx_strand_id
1 'polypeptide(L)'
;MRTRSFVLATALAAVLAACTRSFPAAFPTSSPASSDATEAPVADVGRALREDPPLPGEPTRGWHGLEPASVTPPHGGHDHAR
;
A
#
# COMPACT_ATOMS: atom_id res chain seq x y z
N MET A 1 40.83 -24.06 12.09
CA MET A 1 39.58 -24.12 11.31
C MET A 1 38.33 -23.74 12.12
N ARG A 2 38.20 -24.18 13.39
CA ARG A 2 37.03 -23.88 14.26
C ARG A 2 36.72 -22.39 14.48
N THR A 3 37.72 -21.54 14.60
CA THR A 3 37.53 -20.09 14.84
C THR A 3 36.94 -19.35 13.65
N ARG A 4 37.35 -19.72 12.42
CA ARG A 4 36.79 -19.10 11.20
C ARG A 4 35.33 -19.49 11.00
N SER A 5 34.98 -20.75 11.23
CA SER A 5 33.60 -21.23 11.17
C SER A 5 32.71 -20.57 12.23
N PHE A 6 33.24 -20.33 13.43
CA PHE A 6 32.50 -19.65 14.49
C PHE A 6 32.21 -18.18 14.15
N VAL A 7 33.21 -17.44 13.67
CA VAL A 7 33.05 -16.05 13.23
C VAL A 7 32.05 -15.93 12.07
N LEU A 8 32.09 -16.88 11.13
CA LEU A 8 31.18 -16.86 9.98
C LEU A 8 29.74 -17.18 10.39
N ALA A 9 29.55 -18.10 11.34
CA ALA A 9 28.24 -18.42 11.89
C ALA A 9 27.64 -17.24 12.67
N THR A 10 28.44 -16.54 13.49
CA THR A 10 27.96 -15.37 14.24
C THR A 10 27.64 -14.19 13.31
N ALA A 11 28.48 -13.95 12.29
CA ALA A 11 28.22 -12.92 11.29
C ALA A 11 26.93 -13.20 10.51
N LEU A 12 26.71 -14.45 10.09
CA LEU A 12 25.49 -14.83 9.38
C LEU A 12 24.24 -14.69 10.25
N ALA A 13 24.32 -15.09 11.53
CA ALA A 13 23.21 -14.92 12.47
C ALA A 13 22.87 -13.44 12.69
N ALA A 14 23.88 -12.57 12.77
CA ALA A 14 23.67 -11.13 12.91
C ALA A 14 23.01 -10.51 11.66
N VAL A 15 23.44 -10.92 10.46
CA VAL A 15 22.81 -10.47 9.20
C VAL A 15 21.35 -10.94 9.12
N LEU A 16 21.06 -12.18 9.48
CA LEU A 16 19.69 -12.71 9.49
C LEU A 16 18.80 -12.01 10.53
N ALA A 17 19.34 -11.70 11.70
CA ALA A 17 18.63 -10.93 12.73
C ALA A 17 18.40 -9.47 12.33
N ALA A 18 19.30 -8.88 11.53
CA ALA A 18 19.11 -7.53 10.99
C ALA A 18 18.07 -7.46 9.88
N CYS A 19 17.76 -8.59 9.22
CA CYS A 19 16.76 -8.69 8.16
C CYS A 19 15.31 -8.87 8.69
N THR A 20 15.04 -8.60 9.97
CA THR A 20 13.67 -8.67 10.49
C THR A 20 12.84 -7.51 9.95
N ARG A 21 11.76 -7.81 9.23
CA ARG A 21 10.77 -6.81 8.86
C ARG A 21 10.05 -6.35 10.13
N SER A 22 10.26 -5.10 10.55
CA SER A 22 9.46 -4.49 11.62
C SER A 22 8.00 -4.44 11.17
N PHE A 23 7.17 -5.29 11.76
CA PHE A 23 5.74 -5.27 11.57
C PHE A 23 5.11 -4.56 12.77
N PRO A 24 4.19 -3.60 12.56
CA PRO A 24 3.56 -2.94 13.67
C PRO A 24 2.68 -3.94 14.44
N ALA A 25 2.74 -3.90 15.77
CA ALA A 25 1.90 -4.75 16.61
C ALA A 25 0.40 -4.40 16.48
N ALA A 26 0.10 -3.16 16.07
CA ALA A 26 -1.23 -2.68 15.76
C ALA A 26 -1.16 -1.61 14.66
N PHE A 27 -2.20 -1.53 13.82
CA PHE A 27 -2.31 -0.49 12.81
C PHE A 27 -2.95 0.77 13.40
N PRO A 28 -2.45 1.98 13.08
CA PRO A 28 -3.09 3.21 13.52
C PRO A 28 -4.49 3.32 12.91
N THR A 29 -5.42 4.02 13.56
CA THR A 29 -6.81 4.18 13.10
C THR A 29 -6.93 4.77 11.69
N SER A 30 -5.96 5.59 11.27
CA SER A 30 -5.90 6.13 9.90
C SER A 30 -5.44 5.13 8.84
N SER A 31 -4.98 3.94 9.26
CA SER A 31 -4.55 2.90 8.35
C SER A 31 -5.75 2.12 7.82
N PRO A 32 -5.81 1.83 6.51
CA PRO A 32 -6.82 0.94 5.94
C PRO A 32 -6.71 -0.50 6.43
N ALA A 33 -5.58 -0.87 7.08
CA ALA A 33 -5.41 -2.18 7.70
C ALA A 33 -5.89 -2.23 9.16
N SER A 34 -6.41 -1.11 9.71
CA SER A 34 -7.00 -1.06 11.04
C SER A 34 -8.37 -1.75 11.07
N SER A 35 -8.73 -2.38 12.18
CA SER A 35 -10.08 -2.92 12.40
C SER A 35 -11.15 -1.84 12.51
N ASP A 36 -10.75 -0.62 12.89
CA ASP A 36 -11.64 0.53 13.00
C ASP A 36 -11.78 1.28 11.65
N ALA A 37 -11.08 0.84 10.60
CA ALA A 37 -11.18 1.45 9.30
C ALA A 37 -12.60 1.28 8.73
N THR A 38 -13.11 2.34 8.09
CA THR A 38 -14.37 2.24 7.34
C THR A 38 -14.21 1.21 6.23
N GLU A 39 -15.20 0.32 6.11
CA GLU A 39 -15.23 -0.68 5.05
C GLU A 39 -15.18 -0.02 3.67
N ALA A 40 -14.31 -0.54 2.81
CA ALA A 40 -14.19 -0.03 1.45
C ALA A 40 -15.43 -0.41 0.63
N PRO A 41 -15.89 0.44 -0.30
CA PRO A 41 -16.98 0.10 -1.18
C PRO A 41 -16.62 -1.11 -2.05
N VAL A 42 -17.61 -1.97 -2.31
CA VAL A 42 -17.46 -3.14 -3.18
C VAL A 42 -17.25 -2.69 -4.63
N ALA A 43 -16.20 -3.19 -5.27
CA ALA A 43 -15.90 -2.89 -6.67
C ALA A 43 -16.70 -3.77 -7.65
N ASP A 44 -17.35 -3.17 -8.64
CA ASP A 44 -17.93 -3.88 -9.79
C ASP A 44 -16.84 -4.16 -10.84
N VAL A 45 -16.03 -5.18 -10.57
CA VAL A 45 -14.91 -5.59 -11.43
C VAL A 45 -15.35 -6.11 -12.81
N GLY A 46 -16.62 -6.49 -12.96
CA GLY A 46 -17.18 -6.99 -14.21
C GLY A 46 -17.69 -5.89 -15.14
N ARG A 47 -17.79 -4.63 -14.68
CA ARG A 47 -18.34 -3.53 -15.47
C ARG A 47 -17.63 -3.34 -16.80
N ALA A 48 -16.29 -3.33 -16.78
CA ALA A 48 -15.47 -3.15 -17.98
C ALA A 48 -15.66 -4.25 -19.04
N LEU A 49 -16.28 -5.38 -18.68
CA LEU A 49 -16.61 -6.45 -19.62
C LEU A 49 -18.00 -6.27 -20.26
N ARG A 50 -18.87 -5.45 -19.65
CA ARG A 50 -20.28 -5.26 -20.06
C ARG A 50 -20.56 -3.88 -20.65
N GLU A 51 -19.76 -2.89 -20.31
CA GLU A 51 -20.00 -1.48 -20.59
C GLU A 51 -18.71 -0.84 -21.14
N ASP A 52 -18.86 0.09 -22.07
CA ASP A 52 -17.74 0.90 -22.55
C ASP A 52 -17.37 1.97 -21.51
N PRO A 53 -16.07 2.29 -21.35
CA PRO A 53 -15.64 3.36 -20.47
C PRO A 53 -16.16 4.73 -20.95
N PRO A 54 -16.43 5.66 -20.00
CA PRO A 54 -16.94 6.99 -20.34
C PRO A 54 -15.90 7.78 -21.14
N LEU A 55 -16.37 8.61 -22.07
CA LEU A 55 -15.52 9.51 -22.83
C LEU A 55 -15.01 10.68 -21.95
N PRO A 56 -13.96 11.39 -22.37
CA PRO A 56 -13.52 12.60 -21.68
C PRO A 56 -14.65 13.62 -21.55
N GLY A 57 -14.96 14.03 -20.32
CA GLY A 57 -16.03 14.97 -20.00
C GLY A 57 -17.37 14.32 -19.68
N GLU A 58 -17.51 13.01 -19.83
CA GLU A 58 -18.70 12.26 -19.41
C GLU A 58 -18.64 11.83 -17.93
N PRO A 59 -19.79 11.55 -17.29
CA PRO A 59 -19.83 11.10 -15.90
C PRO A 59 -19.08 9.77 -15.68
N THR A 60 -18.21 9.73 -14.67
CA THR A 60 -17.35 8.57 -14.37
C THR A 60 -17.86 7.71 -13.21
N ARG A 61 -19.14 7.84 -12.83
CA ARG A 61 -19.68 7.21 -11.62
C ARG A 61 -19.56 5.67 -11.66
N GLY A 62 -18.92 5.10 -10.65
CA GLY A 62 -18.64 3.67 -10.52
C GLY A 62 -17.55 3.14 -11.46
N TRP A 63 -16.87 4.01 -12.21
CA TRP A 63 -15.59 3.68 -12.85
C TRP A 63 -14.46 3.96 -11.87
N HIS A 64 -14.11 2.95 -11.07
CA HIS A 64 -13.02 3.05 -10.10
C HIS A 64 -11.73 3.56 -10.76
N GLY A 65 -11.14 4.61 -10.17
CA GLY A 65 -9.94 5.26 -10.70
C GLY A 65 -10.21 6.41 -11.68
N LEU A 66 -11.44 6.58 -12.17
CA LEU A 66 -11.86 7.74 -12.97
C LEU A 66 -12.75 8.72 -12.17
N GLU A 67 -13.28 8.28 -11.04
CA GLU A 67 -14.00 9.18 -10.14
C GLU A 67 -13.04 10.19 -9.51
N PRO A 68 -13.41 11.48 -9.47
CA PRO A 68 -12.61 12.47 -8.77
C PRO A 68 -12.51 12.06 -7.30
N ALA A 69 -11.27 11.95 -6.80
CA ALA A 69 -11.02 11.60 -5.41
C ALA A 69 -11.81 12.55 -4.50
N SER A 70 -12.81 12.02 -3.80
CA SER A 70 -13.52 12.74 -2.75
C SER A 70 -12.55 13.00 -1.61
N VAL A 71 -11.93 14.19 -1.63
CA VAL A 71 -11.09 14.82 -0.60
C VAL A 71 -10.37 13.81 0.31
N THR A 72 -9.32 13.21 -0.22
CA THR A 72 -8.31 12.51 0.59
C THR A 72 -7.52 13.55 1.41
N PRO A 73 -7.18 13.30 2.70
CA PRO A 73 -6.23 14.14 3.44
C PRO A 73 -4.92 14.22 2.64
N PRO A 74 -4.21 15.37 2.65
CA PRO A 74 -3.06 15.57 1.77
C PRO A 74 -2.01 14.48 2.00
N HIS A 75 -1.85 13.60 1.01
CA HIS A 75 -0.66 12.77 0.90
C HIS A 75 0.49 13.72 0.56
N GLY A 76 1.52 13.72 1.41
CA GLY A 76 2.61 14.70 1.39
C GLY A 76 3.14 14.97 -0.02
N GLY A 77 3.05 16.23 -0.43
CA GLY A 77 3.50 16.68 -1.74
C GLY A 77 5.00 16.49 -1.92
N HIS A 78 5.38 16.09 -3.13
CA HIS A 78 6.74 16.28 -3.63
C HIS A 78 6.74 17.55 -4.46
N ASP A 79 7.31 18.62 -3.92
CA ASP A 79 7.50 19.89 -4.60
C ASP A 79 8.41 19.70 -5.82
N HIS A 80 7.88 19.91 -7.01
CA HIS A 80 8.70 20.16 -8.19
C HIS A 80 9.07 21.64 -8.19
N ALA A 81 10.09 21.98 -7.41
CA ALA A 81 10.76 23.27 -7.51
C ALA A 81 11.35 23.41 -8.93
N ARG A 82 10.94 24.48 -9.62
CA ARG A 82 11.44 24.89 -10.94
C ARG A 82 12.70 25.72 -10.80
#